data_AF-A0A2J6TDE4-F1
#
_entry.id   AF-A0A2J6TDE4-F1
#
_cell.length_a   1.000
_cell.length_b   1.000
_cell.length_c   1.000
_cell.angle_alpha   90.00
_cell.angle_beta   90.00
_cell.angle_gamma   90.00
#
_symmetry.space_group_name_H-M   'P 1'
#
loop_
_entity.id
_entity.type
_entity.pdbx_description
1 polymer ?
#
loop_
_entity_poly.entity_id
_entity_poly.type
_entity_poly.pdbx_seq_one_letter_code
_entity_poly.pdbx_strand_id
1 'polypeptide(L)'
;MALELQIRSHAGHPCRFASSGPKYPLSLDQRIRQGEEFRHSKARLEAALQSIKNLPPHGSHTGQPDCERCTRKKNQIRAAYQEYYLSSDPDAWSSNLPQYRAAMAEKLNNTNGYSLAEIHVFFQSAFREHLKQDLCKPLAKDTAQTLSLKSSTVAQFDSGRPTADILSDYAAAIERNAPHDDAAAFASAVNNSRTKEERAQVYMNYYCRPAWADSPQQKAFKAKYARMFGELIPHDEVLAAMKKEAADSHASKIDVLQREISELQMAQSAHLKVKAKKEEKHERMILDREPSPKMVQCSLDGCANEVNLLADMIECAICEWLHRKGGERGRYVYCSVEHADEDFDEHDRHEHACCMGNRCIYYPQTGPPGETDAVGICEDCEKEEFYSLFCSEDCFHHNLDEHREIYHESRRIPSMSDTLDLFQPAEDMEIISQD
;
A
#
# COMPACT_ATOMS: atom_id res chain seq x y z
N MET A 1 -28.14 4.62 -58.59
CA MET A 1 -27.14 3.59 -58.21
C MET A 1 -25.78 4.13 -58.61
N ALA A 2 -25.10 4.77 -57.67
CA ALA A 2 -23.88 5.53 -57.92
C ALA A 2 -22.70 4.83 -57.21
N LEU A 3 -21.62 4.63 -57.95
CA LEU A 3 -20.36 4.06 -57.51
C LEU A 3 -19.64 5.04 -56.58
N GLU A 4 -19.47 4.64 -55.31
CA GLU A 4 -18.65 5.34 -54.33
C GLU A 4 -17.16 5.09 -54.59
N LEU A 5 -16.44 6.17 -54.87
CA LEU A 5 -14.98 6.20 -54.93
C LEU A 5 -14.40 6.09 -53.52
N GLN A 6 -13.91 4.89 -53.17
CA GLN A 6 -13.03 4.65 -52.03
C GLN A 6 -11.62 5.20 -52.33
N ILE A 7 -11.25 6.29 -51.67
CA ILE A 7 -9.84 6.73 -51.61
C ILE A 7 -9.20 6.05 -50.41
N ARG A 8 -8.42 5.01 -50.68
CA ARG A 8 -7.51 4.40 -49.72
C ARG A 8 -6.38 5.39 -49.41
N SER A 9 -6.27 5.82 -48.16
CA SER A 9 -5.06 6.46 -47.66
C SER A 9 -3.94 5.41 -47.61
N HIS A 10 -2.92 5.60 -48.44
CA HIS A 10 -1.71 4.78 -48.40
C HIS A 10 -1.04 4.95 -47.04
N ALA A 11 -1.17 3.93 -46.19
CA ALA A 11 -0.27 3.70 -45.07
C ALA A 11 1.14 3.47 -45.64
N GLY A 12 1.98 4.51 -45.57
CA GLY A 12 3.42 4.36 -45.72
C GLY A 12 3.96 3.54 -44.55
N HIS A 13 4.79 2.55 -44.86
CA HIS A 13 5.48 1.73 -43.87
C HIS A 13 6.25 2.57 -42.83
N PRO A 14 6.39 2.07 -41.58
CA PRO A 14 7.12 2.78 -40.54
C PRO A 14 8.60 2.79 -40.90
N CYS A 15 9.07 3.93 -41.41
CA CYS A 15 10.49 4.25 -41.44
C CYS A 15 11.04 4.16 -40.02
N ARG A 16 11.81 3.11 -39.74
CA ARG A 16 12.70 2.99 -38.58
C ARG A 16 13.83 4.01 -38.74
N PHE A 17 13.56 5.27 -38.42
CA PHE A 17 14.58 6.24 -38.07
C PHE A 17 14.40 6.62 -36.61
N ALA A 18 15.49 6.58 -35.86
CA ALA A 18 15.56 6.89 -34.45
C ALA A 18 14.87 8.24 -34.16
N SER A 19 14.00 8.24 -33.16
CA SER A 19 13.25 9.40 -32.67
C SER A 19 14.19 10.49 -32.16
N SER A 20 14.49 11.49 -33.00
CA SER A 20 15.20 12.73 -32.63
C SER A 20 14.26 13.91 -32.38
N GLY A 21 12.98 13.63 -32.08
CA GLY A 21 12.02 14.65 -31.65
C GLY A 21 11.98 14.81 -30.12
N PRO A 22 11.42 15.91 -29.60
CA PRO A 22 11.30 16.13 -28.18
C PRO A 22 10.39 15.05 -27.57
N LYS A 23 10.84 14.45 -26.46
CA LYS A 23 10.03 13.52 -25.69
C LYS A 23 9.05 14.32 -24.84
N TYR A 24 7.82 14.48 -25.33
CA TYR A 24 6.73 15.01 -24.51
C TYR A 24 6.19 13.94 -23.54
N PRO A 25 5.60 14.36 -22.41
CA PRO A 25 5.62 15.73 -21.88
C PRO A 25 7.01 16.10 -21.37
N LEU A 26 7.33 17.39 -21.43
CA LEU A 26 8.55 17.97 -20.88
C LEU A 26 8.56 17.86 -19.36
N SER A 27 9.77 17.79 -18.81
CA SER A 27 10.00 17.86 -17.38
C SER A 27 9.74 19.28 -16.84
N LEU A 28 9.59 19.44 -15.52
CA LEU A 28 9.32 20.76 -14.93
C LEU A 28 10.47 21.72 -15.22
N ASP A 29 11.72 21.28 -15.05
CA ASP A 29 12.87 22.13 -15.31
C ASP A 29 12.98 22.50 -16.79
N GLN A 30 12.66 21.57 -17.71
CA GLN A 30 12.65 21.87 -19.14
C GLN A 30 11.63 22.96 -19.48
N ARG A 31 10.42 22.90 -18.91
CA ARG A 31 9.39 23.93 -19.12
C ARG A 31 9.82 25.29 -18.57
N ILE A 32 10.42 25.30 -17.38
CA ILE A 32 10.92 26.54 -16.75
C ILE A 32 12.00 27.18 -17.63
N ARG A 33 13.02 26.40 -18.03
CA ARG A 33 14.10 26.91 -18.88
C ARG A 33 13.60 27.40 -20.24
N GLN A 34 12.72 26.63 -20.90
CA GLN A 34 12.11 27.05 -22.17
C GLN A 34 11.26 28.33 -22.01
N GLY A 35 10.51 28.46 -20.92
CA GLY A 35 9.72 29.66 -20.63
C GLY A 35 10.59 30.88 -20.33
N GLU A 36 11.68 30.72 -19.59
CA GLU A 36 12.66 31.78 -19.33
C GLU A 36 13.35 32.23 -20.62
N GLU A 37 13.85 31.29 -21.41
CA GLU A 37 14.50 31.64 -22.68
C GLU A 37 13.51 32.26 -23.67
N PHE A 38 12.24 31.82 -23.69
CA PHE A 38 11.21 32.48 -24.50
C PHE A 38 11.01 33.95 -24.09
N ARG A 39 10.97 34.24 -22.78
CA ARG A 39 10.87 35.61 -22.26
C ARG A 39 12.11 36.43 -22.59
N HIS A 40 13.31 35.88 -22.42
CA HIS A 40 14.56 36.54 -22.77
C HIS A 40 14.66 36.82 -24.27
N SER A 41 14.38 35.83 -25.11
CA SER A 41 14.32 35.97 -26.56
C SER A 41 13.34 37.08 -26.99
N LYS A 42 12.16 37.14 -26.38
CA LYS A 42 11.18 38.21 -26.65
C LYS A 42 11.70 39.59 -26.24
N ALA A 43 12.30 39.72 -25.04
CA ALA A 43 12.89 40.97 -24.59
C ALA A 43 14.06 41.42 -25.48
N ARG A 44 14.90 40.48 -25.96
CA ARG A 44 15.97 40.74 -26.93
C ARG A 44 15.41 41.27 -28.25
N LEU A 45 14.33 40.66 -28.77
CA LEU A 45 13.64 41.16 -29.97
C LEU A 45 13.11 42.58 -29.77
N GLU A 46 12.41 42.84 -28.68
CA GLU A 46 11.85 44.16 -28.37
C GLU A 46 12.96 45.23 -28.25
N ALA A 47 14.04 44.92 -27.55
CA ALA A 47 15.21 45.80 -27.44
C ALA A 47 15.88 46.05 -28.80
N ALA A 48 16.03 45.01 -29.63
CA ALA A 48 16.58 45.14 -30.99
C ALA A 48 15.70 46.02 -31.88
N LEU A 49 14.37 45.81 -31.87
CA LEU A 49 13.42 46.63 -32.63
C LEU A 49 13.42 48.09 -32.17
N GLN A 50 13.52 48.32 -30.86
CA GLN A 50 13.62 49.66 -30.29
C GLN A 50 14.92 50.36 -30.70
N SER A 51 16.05 49.65 -30.70
CA SER A 51 17.34 50.14 -31.20
C SER A 51 17.27 50.50 -32.68
N ILE A 52 16.67 49.65 -33.51
CA ILE A 52 16.49 49.89 -34.96
C ILE A 52 15.61 51.13 -35.21
N LYS A 53 14.58 51.33 -34.38
CA LYS A 53 13.69 52.51 -34.46
C LYS A 53 14.44 53.81 -34.12
N ASN A 54 15.39 53.74 -33.21
CA ASN A 54 16.14 54.88 -32.66
C ASN A 54 17.37 55.32 -33.50
N LEU A 55 17.68 54.67 -34.63
CA LEU A 55 18.78 55.05 -35.52
C LEU A 55 18.52 56.38 -36.27
N PRO A 56 19.37 57.42 -36.13
CA PRO A 56 19.27 58.67 -36.90
C PRO A 56 19.53 58.47 -38.42
N PRO A 57 19.12 59.39 -39.30
CA PRO A 57 18.35 60.61 -39.02
C PRO A 57 16.83 60.36 -38.99
N HIS A 58 16.18 60.71 -37.88
CA HIS A 58 14.73 60.62 -37.76
C HIS A 58 14.05 61.54 -38.78
N GLY A 59 13.24 60.96 -39.66
CA GLY A 59 12.48 61.69 -40.68
C GLY A 59 12.01 60.76 -41.80
N SER A 60 10.85 61.06 -42.36
CA SER A 60 10.37 60.48 -43.62
C SER A 60 11.40 60.77 -44.70
N HIS A 61 12.23 59.79 -45.05
CA HIS A 61 13.09 59.95 -46.22
C HIS A 61 12.21 59.85 -47.49
N THR A 62 12.45 60.72 -48.47
CA THR A 62 11.72 60.78 -49.74
C THR A 62 12.31 59.86 -50.81
N GLY A 63 13.21 58.95 -50.42
CA GLY A 63 13.83 57.98 -51.32
C GLY A 63 12.86 56.91 -51.78
N GLN A 64 13.19 56.24 -52.89
CA GLN A 64 12.43 55.08 -53.35
C GLN A 64 12.39 53.97 -52.28
N PRO A 65 11.35 53.11 -52.27
CA PRO A 65 11.14 52.05 -51.26
C PRO A 65 12.31 51.07 -51.05
N ASP A 66 13.24 51.03 -52.00
CA ASP A 66 14.41 50.14 -52.05
C ASP A 66 15.73 50.89 -51.90
N CYS A 67 15.72 52.13 -51.40
CA CYS A 67 16.96 52.82 -51.12
C CYS A 67 17.78 52.06 -50.05
N GLU A 68 19.10 52.22 -50.10
CA GLU A 68 20.06 51.52 -49.23
C GLU A 68 19.69 51.61 -47.73
N ARG A 69 19.20 52.77 -47.30
CA ARG A 69 18.76 53.01 -45.93
C ARG A 69 17.55 52.15 -45.54
N CYS A 70 16.54 52.07 -46.39
CA CYS A 70 15.36 51.22 -46.16
C CYS A 70 15.73 49.73 -46.19
N THR A 71 16.55 49.33 -47.15
CA THR A 71 17.04 47.96 -47.29
C THR A 71 17.83 47.53 -46.05
N ARG A 72 18.74 48.37 -45.56
CA ARG A 72 19.48 48.12 -44.32
C ARG A 72 18.56 47.96 -43.12
N LYS A 73 17.55 48.84 -42.96
CA LYS A 73 16.58 48.75 -41.86
C LYS A 73 15.73 47.48 -41.96
N LYS A 74 15.21 47.14 -43.15
CA LYS A 74 14.47 45.90 -43.40
C LYS A 74 15.30 44.66 -43.05
N ASN A 75 16.58 44.64 -43.43
CA ASN A 75 17.50 43.55 -43.12
C ASN A 75 17.78 43.41 -41.62
N GLN A 76 17.96 44.52 -40.90
CA GLN A 76 18.12 44.50 -39.44
C GLN A 76 16.86 43.96 -38.73
N ILE A 77 15.67 44.37 -39.17
CA ILE A 77 14.40 43.84 -38.64
C ILE A 77 14.31 42.33 -38.91
N ARG A 78 14.59 41.90 -40.14
CA ARG A 78 14.59 40.47 -40.52
C ARG A 78 15.56 39.67 -39.66
N ALA A 79 16.78 40.16 -39.44
CA ALA A 79 17.78 39.52 -38.59
C ALA A 79 17.30 39.39 -37.14
N ALA A 80 16.69 40.43 -36.57
CA ALA A 80 16.14 40.39 -35.21
C ALA A 80 15.03 39.32 -35.06
N TYR A 81 14.12 39.22 -36.04
CA TYR A 81 13.10 38.18 -36.04
C TYR A 81 13.65 36.78 -36.32
N GLN A 82 14.68 36.66 -37.17
CA GLN A 82 15.36 35.40 -37.41
C GLN A 82 15.98 34.85 -36.13
N GLU A 83 16.68 35.68 -35.37
CA GLU A 83 17.22 35.31 -34.06
C GLU A 83 16.12 34.87 -33.09
N TYR A 84 14.99 35.59 -33.07
CA TYR A 84 13.84 35.24 -32.21
C TYR A 84 13.19 33.90 -32.59
N TYR A 85 13.01 33.61 -33.89
CA TYR A 85 12.33 32.40 -34.35
C TYR A 85 13.24 31.17 -34.40
N LEU A 86 14.55 31.37 -34.59
CA LEU A 86 15.55 30.33 -34.80
C LEU A 86 16.72 30.41 -33.81
N SER A 87 16.45 30.86 -32.58
CA SER A 87 17.44 30.95 -31.49
C SER A 87 18.38 29.72 -31.48
N SER A 88 19.68 29.99 -31.36
CA SER A 88 20.71 28.96 -31.22
C SER A 88 20.79 28.39 -29.80
N ASP A 89 20.03 28.95 -28.86
CA ASP A 89 20.04 28.51 -27.48
C ASP A 89 19.49 27.07 -27.35
N PRO A 90 20.19 26.16 -26.65
CA PRO A 90 19.74 24.78 -26.48
C PRO A 90 18.43 24.67 -25.69
N ASP A 91 18.14 25.64 -24.82
CA ASP A 91 16.89 25.72 -24.05
C ASP A 91 15.77 26.44 -24.83
N ALA A 92 15.98 26.85 -26.09
CA ALA A 92 14.90 27.32 -26.93
C ALA A 92 13.88 26.19 -27.18
N TRP A 93 12.57 26.48 -27.09
CA TRP A 93 11.51 25.49 -27.33
C TRP A 93 11.61 24.77 -28.68
N SER A 94 12.22 25.44 -29.66
CA SER A 94 12.41 24.93 -31.03
C SER A 94 13.72 24.16 -31.23
N SER A 95 14.61 24.09 -30.23
CA SER A 95 15.96 23.49 -30.37
C SER A 95 15.90 22.04 -30.84
N ASN A 96 14.95 21.27 -30.29
CA ASN A 96 14.73 19.86 -30.62
C ASN A 96 13.69 19.64 -31.72
N LEU A 97 13.27 20.68 -32.45
CA LEU A 97 12.26 20.60 -33.52
C LEU A 97 12.91 20.83 -34.89
N PRO A 98 13.67 19.86 -35.43
CA PRO A 98 14.44 20.05 -36.67
C PRO A 98 13.55 20.40 -37.88
N GLN A 99 12.34 19.81 -37.94
CA GLN A 99 11.38 20.10 -39.01
C GLN A 99 10.89 21.56 -38.98
N TYR A 100 10.54 22.07 -37.79
CA TYR A 100 10.17 23.48 -37.62
C TYR A 100 11.34 24.39 -37.99
N ARG A 101 12.56 24.08 -37.51
CA ARG A 101 13.74 24.91 -37.78
C ARG A 101 14.04 24.98 -39.27
N ALA A 102 13.99 23.85 -39.98
CA ALA A 102 14.19 23.80 -41.43
C ALA A 102 13.13 24.62 -42.19
N ALA A 103 11.84 24.40 -41.89
CA ALA A 103 10.75 25.11 -42.53
C ALA A 103 10.76 26.63 -42.24
N MET A 104 11.09 27.01 -41.00
CA MET A 104 11.22 28.42 -40.61
C MET A 104 12.42 29.08 -41.32
N ALA A 105 13.56 28.39 -41.42
CA ALA A 105 14.72 28.89 -42.15
C ALA A 105 14.44 29.06 -43.65
N GLU A 106 13.72 28.11 -44.27
CA GLU A 106 13.27 28.21 -45.66
C GLU A 106 12.41 29.47 -45.88
N LYS A 107 11.38 29.67 -45.04
CA LYS A 107 10.50 30.84 -45.10
C LYS A 107 11.26 32.15 -44.88
N LEU A 108 12.21 32.18 -43.93
CA LEU A 108 13.05 33.34 -43.64
C LEU A 108 14.13 33.60 -44.69
N ASN A 109 14.47 32.65 -45.56
CA ASN A 109 15.44 32.85 -46.65
C ASN A 109 14.77 33.15 -48.00
N ASN A 110 13.49 32.82 -48.16
CA ASN A 110 12.73 33.17 -49.36
C ASN A 110 12.35 34.66 -49.33
N THR A 111 13.15 35.50 -50.00
CA THR A 111 13.01 36.96 -50.02
C THR A 111 11.76 37.49 -50.73
N ASN A 112 11.13 36.69 -51.61
CA ASN A 112 9.99 37.11 -52.43
C ASN A 112 8.70 36.31 -52.14
N GLY A 113 8.75 35.30 -51.28
CA GLY A 113 7.65 34.34 -51.10
C GLY A 113 6.77 34.52 -49.87
N TYR A 114 7.27 35.18 -48.80
CA TYR A 114 6.54 35.29 -47.54
C TYR A 114 6.70 36.66 -46.88
N SER A 115 5.60 37.24 -46.44
CA SER A 115 5.56 38.40 -45.58
C SER A 115 5.95 38.03 -44.14
N LEU A 116 6.45 39.01 -43.37
CA LEU A 116 6.78 38.80 -41.96
C LEU A 116 5.55 38.37 -41.13
N ALA A 117 4.35 38.82 -41.51
CA ALA A 117 3.11 38.42 -40.86
C ALA A 117 2.82 36.92 -41.06
N GLU A 118 2.98 36.40 -42.27
CA GLU A 118 2.81 34.96 -42.56
C GLU A 118 3.85 34.11 -41.81
N ILE A 119 5.10 34.58 -41.73
CA ILE A 119 6.15 33.93 -40.95
C ILE A 119 5.77 33.90 -39.46
N HIS A 120 5.23 35.01 -38.94
CA HIS A 120 4.79 35.09 -37.55
C HIS A 120 3.60 34.17 -37.26
N VAL A 121 2.64 34.07 -38.18
CA VAL A 121 1.50 33.12 -38.06
C VAL A 121 2.02 31.68 -38.01
N PHE A 122 2.98 31.31 -38.85
CA PHE A 122 3.62 29.99 -38.82
C PHE A 122 4.31 29.73 -37.47
N PHE A 123 5.07 30.70 -36.96
CA PHE A 123 5.68 30.63 -35.62
C PHE A 123 4.63 30.38 -34.53
N GLN A 124 3.56 31.19 -34.49
CA GLN A 124 2.51 31.08 -33.49
C GLN A 124 1.81 29.72 -33.54
N SER A 125 1.51 29.24 -34.75
CA SER A 125 0.90 27.92 -34.94
C SER A 125 1.80 26.79 -34.46
N ALA A 126 3.09 26.82 -34.80
CA ALA A 126 4.04 25.80 -34.38
C ALA A 126 4.28 25.82 -32.87
N PHE A 127 4.39 27.01 -32.27
CA PHE A 127 4.53 27.18 -30.83
C PHE A 127 3.27 26.70 -30.07
N ARG A 128 2.08 26.99 -30.61
CA ARG A 128 0.81 26.51 -30.07
C ARG A 128 0.73 24.98 -30.08
N GLU A 129 1.12 24.35 -31.18
CA GLU A 129 1.16 22.89 -31.27
C GLU A 129 2.18 22.29 -30.30
N HIS A 130 3.36 22.90 -30.16
CA HIS A 130 4.36 22.50 -29.17
C HIS A 130 3.78 22.48 -27.74
N LEU A 131 3.10 23.56 -27.33
CA LEU A 131 2.45 23.65 -26.01
C LEU A 131 1.32 22.62 -25.85
N LYS A 132 0.51 22.40 -26.90
CA LYS A 132 -0.54 21.38 -26.91
C LYS A 132 0.05 19.98 -26.65
N GLN A 133 1.11 19.62 -27.38
CA GLN A 133 1.79 18.33 -27.24
C GLN A 133 2.45 18.17 -25.87
N ASP A 134 3.04 19.22 -25.32
CA ASP A 134 3.65 19.16 -23.98
C ASP A 134 2.60 19.01 -22.87
N LEU A 135 1.60 19.90 -22.84
CA LEU A 135 0.67 19.98 -21.71
C LEU A 135 -0.38 18.88 -21.74
N CYS A 136 -0.78 18.45 -22.94
CA CYS A 136 -1.97 17.60 -23.10
C CYS A 136 -1.67 16.13 -23.39
N LYS A 137 -0.39 15.73 -23.53
CA LYS A 137 -0.07 14.34 -23.85
C LYS A 137 -0.47 13.39 -22.70
N PRO A 138 -1.34 12.39 -22.95
CA PRO A 138 -1.71 11.41 -21.95
C PRO A 138 -0.52 10.56 -21.49
N LEU A 139 -0.50 10.20 -20.21
CA LEU A 139 0.45 9.28 -19.61
C LEU A 139 -0.31 8.10 -18.97
N ALA A 140 0.34 6.94 -18.90
CA ALA A 140 -0.24 5.74 -18.29
C ALA A 140 -0.61 5.91 -16.80
N LYS A 141 0.02 6.88 -16.12
CA LYS A 141 -0.21 7.19 -14.69
C LYS A 141 -1.18 8.34 -14.45
N ASP A 142 -1.79 8.90 -15.49
CA ASP A 142 -2.74 9.99 -15.33
C ASP A 142 -4.03 9.48 -14.66
N THR A 143 -4.57 10.27 -13.74
CA THR A 143 -5.89 10.01 -13.15
C THR A 143 -7.00 10.39 -14.13
N ALA A 144 -8.23 9.92 -13.88
CA ALA A 144 -9.40 10.32 -14.68
C ALA A 144 -9.58 11.85 -14.72
N GLN A 145 -9.32 12.54 -13.60
CA GLN A 145 -9.37 14.00 -13.52
C GLN A 145 -8.28 14.66 -14.38
N THR A 146 -7.05 14.14 -14.35
CA THR A 146 -5.95 14.64 -15.19
C THR A 146 -6.24 14.42 -16.69
N LEU A 147 -6.77 13.26 -17.07
CA LEU A 147 -7.16 12.97 -18.45
C LEU A 147 -8.29 13.89 -18.94
N SER A 148 -9.27 14.15 -18.07
CA SER A 148 -10.36 15.10 -18.37
C SER A 148 -9.83 16.52 -18.58
N LEU A 149 -8.94 16.99 -17.68
CA LEU A 149 -8.28 18.30 -17.84
C LEU A 149 -7.54 18.37 -19.18
N LYS A 150 -6.66 17.42 -19.47
CA LYS A 150 -5.89 17.37 -20.73
C LYS A 150 -6.80 17.38 -21.96
N SER A 151 -7.87 16.60 -21.94
CA SER A 151 -8.84 16.54 -23.04
C SER A 151 -9.56 17.88 -23.23
N SER A 152 -9.97 18.53 -22.15
CA SER A 152 -10.57 19.87 -22.22
C SER A 152 -9.59 20.91 -22.75
N THR A 153 -8.32 20.85 -22.35
CA THR A 153 -7.28 21.77 -22.81
C THR A 153 -6.95 21.56 -24.29
N VAL A 154 -6.96 20.33 -24.80
CA VAL A 154 -6.88 20.04 -26.24
C VAL A 154 -7.99 20.76 -27.00
N ALA A 155 -9.24 20.64 -26.55
CA ALA A 155 -10.38 21.29 -27.19
C ALA A 155 -10.22 22.82 -27.22
N GLN A 156 -9.68 23.42 -26.16
CA GLN A 156 -9.37 24.85 -26.12
C GLN A 156 -8.25 25.24 -27.10
N PHE A 157 -7.22 24.41 -27.25
CA PHE A 157 -6.18 24.61 -28.25
C PHE A 157 -6.75 24.53 -29.68
N ASP A 158 -7.74 23.68 -29.92
CA ASP A 158 -8.36 23.50 -31.24
C ASP A 158 -9.42 24.56 -31.56
N SER A 159 -9.98 25.25 -30.56
CA SER A 159 -11.06 26.24 -30.74
C SER A 159 -10.60 27.64 -31.18
N GLY A 160 -9.30 27.83 -31.50
CA GLY A 160 -8.75 29.13 -31.90
C GLY A 160 -8.64 30.19 -30.79
N ARG A 161 -8.89 29.83 -29.52
CA ARG A 161 -8.75 30.75 -28.37
C ARG A 161 -7.30 31.25 -28.22
N PRO A 162 -7.07 32.49 -27.74
CA PRO A 162 -5.72 32.99 -27.50
C PRO A 162 -4.91 32.06 -26.59
N THR A 163 -3.67 31.74 -26.97
CA THR A 163 -2.81 30.81 -26.21
C THR A 163 -2.59 31.27 -24.76
N ALA A 164 -2.49 32.58 -24.52
CA ALA A 164 -2.29 33.13 -23.17
C ALA A 164 -3.46 32.77 -22.23
N ASP A 165 -4.70 32.87 -22.70
CA ASP A 165 -5.90 32.57 -21.91
C ASP A 165 -5.96 31.08 -21.57
N ILE A 166 -5.62 30.21 -22.53
CA ILE A 166 -5.55 28.76 -22.33
C ILE A 166 -4.54 28.40 -21.26
N LEU A 167 -3.34 29.01 -21.30
CA LEU A 167 -2.30 28.77 -20.30
C LEU A 167 -2.72 29.26 -18.90
N SER A 168 -3.42 30.40 -18.82
CA SER A 168 -3.97 30.91 -17.57
C SER A 168 -5.03 29.98 -16.99
N ASP A 169 -5.97 29.53 -17.82
CA ASP A 169 -7.02 28.58 -17.43
C ASP A 169 -6.41 27.25 -16.98
N TYR A 170 -5.38 26.77 -17.69
CA TYR A 170 -4.66 25.54 -17.37
C TYR A 170 -3.91 25.64 -16.04
N ALA A 171 -3.22 26.76 -15.77
CA ALA A 171 -2.54 26.99 -14.50
C ALA A 171 -3.55 27.00 -13.33
N ALA A 172 -4.67 27.73 -13.48
CA ALA A 172 -5.72 27.75 -12.46
C ALA A 172 -6.39 26.37 -12.28
N ALA A 173 -6.50 25.58 -13.35
CA ALA A 173 -7.02 24.22 -13.25
C ALA A 173 -6.06 23.25 -12.54
N ILE A 174 -4.74 23.41 -12.69
CA ILE A 174 -3.75 22.65 -11.92
C ILE A 174 -3.93 22.92 -10.42
N GLU A 175 -4.08 24.18 -10.03
CA GLU A 175 -4.29 24.57 -8.64
C GLU A 175 -5.60 23.99 -8.08
N ARG A 176 -6.71 24.10 -8.82
CA ARG A 176 -8.01 23.54 -8.41
C ARG A 176 -8.04 22.01 -8.33
N ASN A 177 -7.26 21.34 -9.18
CA ASN A 177 -7.21 19.87 -9.25
C ASN A 177 -6.07 19.27 -8.42
N ALA A 178 -5.39 20.09 -7.60
CA ALA A 178 -4.33 19.60 -6.73
C ALA A 178 -4.91 18.62 -5.67
N PRO A 179 -4.15 17.58 -5.29
CA PRO A 179 -4.63 16.59 -4.32
C PRO A 179 -4.82 17.13 -2.90
N HIS A 180 -4.15 18.23 -2.56
CA HIS A 180 -4.24 18.91 -1.27
C HIS A 180 -3.76 20.37 -1.39
N ASP A 181 -4.13 21.20 -0.40
CA ASP A 181 -3.86 22.65 -0.40
C ASP A 181 -2.37 22.98 -0.53
N ASP A 182 -1.49 22.22 0.13
CA ASP A 182 -0.04 22.45 0.02
C ASP A 182 0.46 22.25 -1.42
N ALA A 183 -0.12 21.32 -2.19
CA ALA A 183 0.25 21.09 -3.59
C ALA A 183 -0.26 22.22 -4.49
N ALA A 184 -1.46 22.76 -4.20
CA ALA A 184 -1.98 23.94 -4.90
C ALA A 184 -1.09 25.16 -4.62
N ALA A 185 -0.74 25.40 -3.35
CA ALA A 185 0.14 26.49 -2.93
C ALA A 185 1.54 26.34 -3.56
N PHE A 186 2.08 25.12 -3.61
CA PHE A 186 3.33 24.82 -4.31
C PHE A 186 3.26 25.18 -5.79
N ALA A 187 2.25 24.68 -6.52
CA ALA A 187 2.10 24.94 -7.95
C ALA A 187 1.99 26.45 -8.22
N SER A 188 1.22 27.16 -7.41
CA SER A 188 1.08 28.61 -7.50
C SER A 188 2.40 29.34 -7.22
N ALA A 189 3.13 28.95 -6.17
CA ALA A 189 4.42 29.56 -5.82
C ALA A 189 5.49 29.32 -6.91
N VAL A 190 5.53 28.13 -7.52
CA VAL A 190 6.42 27.85 -8.66
C VAL A 190 6.04 28.73 -9.86
N ASN A 191 4.75 28.84 -10.20
CA ASN A 191 4.30 29.66 -11.33
C ASN A 191 4.59 31.16 -11.15
N ASN A 192 4.58 31.64 -9.91
CA ASN A 192 4.81 33.05 -9.59
C ASN A 192 6.28 33.41 -9.35
N SER A 193 7.16 32.42 -9.19
CA SER A 193 8.59 32.62 -9.02
C SER A 193 9.26 33.22 -10.27
N ARG A 194 10.23 34.09 -10.07
CA ARG A 194 10.97 34.77 -11.15
C ARG A 194 12.44 34.36 -11.21
N THR A 195 13.02 33.95 -10.09
CA THR A 195 14.43 33.59 -10.00
C THR A 195 14.63 32.12 -9.65
N LYS A 196 15.84 31.60 -9.88
CA LYS A 196 16.20 30.23 -9.51
C LYS A 196 16.23 30.05 -8.00
N GLU A 197 16.64 31.09 -7.28
CA GLU A 197 16.75 31.15 -5.83
C GLU A 197 15.36 31.13 -5.17
N GLU A 198 14.40 31.90 -5.70
CA GLU A 198 13.01 31.87 -5.25
C GLU A 198 12.41 30.47 -5.43
N ARG A 199 12.65 29.84 -6.59
CA ARG A 199 12.20 28.46 -6.85
C ARG A 199 12.83 27.44 -5.92
N ALA A 200 14.14 27.54 -5.71
CA ALA A 200 14.85 26.69 -4.76
C ALA A 200 14.22 26.77 -3.37
N GLN A 201 13.88 27.98 -2.90
CA GLN A 201 13.19 28.16 -1.63
C GLN A 201 11.80 27.53 -1.61
N VAL A 202 11.04 27.64 -2.69
CA VAL A 202 9.73 26.96 -2.84
C VAL A 202 9.89 25.45 -2.76
N TYR A 203 10.89 24.88 -3.45
CA TYR A 203 11.17 23.44 -3.42
C TYR A 203 11.59 22.96 -2.02
N MET A 204 12.47 23.70 -1.34
CA MET A 204 12.87 23.41 0.04
C MET A 204 11.67 23.44 0.99
N ASN A 205 10.81 24.45 0.87
CA ASN A 205 9.63 24.62 1.74
C ASN A 205 8.59 23.52 1.52
N TYR A 206 8.48 22.98 0.30
CA TYR A 206 7.50 21.95 0.00
C TYR A 206 8.03 20.53 0.30
N TYR A 207 9.21 20.19 -0.20
CA TYR A 207 9.75 18.82 -0.08
C TYR A 207 10.53 18.57 1.20
N CYS A 208 11.16 19.60 1.77
CA CYS A 208 12.18 19.45 2.80
C CYS A 208 11.80 20.12 4.13
N ARG A 209 10.57 20.60 4.30
CA ARG A 209 10.12 21.22 5.54
C ARG A 209 10.20 20.22 6.70
N PRO A 210 10.98 20.52 7.75
CA PRO A 210 11.03 19.67 8.94
C PRO A 210 9.68 19.66 9.63
N ALA A 211 9.19 18.47 9.96
CA ALA A 211 8.05 18.28 10.84
C ALA A 211 8.55 17.90 12.23
N TRP A 212 7.80 18.27 13.27
CA TRP A 212 8.15 17.96 14.65
C TRP A 212 8.23 16.43 14.89
N ALA A 213 7.36 15.67 14.20
CA ALA A 213 7.28 14.22 14.27
C ALA A 213 8.32 13.49 13.39
N ASP A 214 9.19 14.20 12.66
CA ASP A 214 10.21 13.55 11.83
C ASP A 214 11.22 12.78 12.69
N SER A 215 11.50 11.54 12.29
CA SER A 215 12.61 10.74 12.84
C SER A 215 13.97 11.39 12.54
N PRO A 216 15.04 11.05 13.28
CA PRO A 216 16.39 11.55 12.98
C PRO A 216 16.83 11.27 11.53
N GLN A 217 16.46 10.11 10.98
CA GLN A 217 16.74 9.74 9.60
C GLN A 217 15.97 10.63 8.61
N GLN A 218 14.69 10.90 8.86
CA GLN A 218 13.89 11.80 8.02
C GLN A 218 14.41 13.23 8.05
N LYS A 219 14.85 13.73 9.22
CA LYS A 219 15.49 15.05 9.35
C LYS A 219 16.78 15.14 8.55
N ALA A 220 17.63 14.11 8.62
CA ALA A 220 18.87 14.05 7.84
C ALA A 220 18.60 14.01 6.33
N PHE A 221 17.63 13.20 5.89
CA PHE A 221 17.18 13.13 4.50
C PHE A 221 16.71 14.50 4.00
N LYS A 222 15.76 15.13 4.72
CA LYS A 222 15.26 16.47 4.35
C LYS A 222 16.36 17.52 4.32
N ALA A 223 17.26 17.53 5.30
CA ALA A 223 18.38 18.48 5.36
C ALA A 223 19.37 18.31 4.18
N LYS A 224 19.64 17.07 3.77
CA LYS A 224 20.48 16.77 2.60
C LYS A 224 19.88 17.39 1.32
N TYR A 225 18.61 17.13 1.04
CA TYR A 225 17.99 17.61 -0.19
C TYR A 225 17.65 19.11 -0.14
N ALA A 226 17.40 19.66 1.05
CA ALA A 226 17.31 21.11 1.23
C ALA A 226 18.61 21.81 0.81
N ARG A 227 19.77 21.22 1.15
CA ARG A 227 21.08 21.74 0.71
C ARG A 227 21.25 21.67 -0.80
N MET A 228 20.88 20.54 -1.41
CA MET A 228 20.95 20.40 -2.88
C MET A 228 20.10 21.45 -3.61
N PHE A 229 18.89 21.71 -3.14
CA PHE A 229 18.07 22.81 -3.67
C PHE A 229 18.72 24.18 -3.43
N GLY A 230 19.28 24.42 -2.23
CA GLY A 230 20.01 25.64 -1.92
C GLY A 230 21.26 25.89 -2.78
N GLU A 231 21.89 24.81 -3.27
CA GLU A 231 22.97 24.83 -4.26
C GLU A 231 22.48 25.00 -5.71
N LEU A 232 21.17 25.25 -5.89
CA LEU A 232 20.51 25.46 -7.18
C LEU A 232 20.59 24.26 -8.15
N ILE A 233 20.70 23.05 -7.60
CA ILE A 233 20.62 21.82 -8.39
C ILE A 233 19.20 21.71 -8.99
N PRO A 234 19.04 21.32 -10.28
CA PRO A 234 17.74 21.24 -10.95
C PRO A 234 16.72 20.35 -10.22
N HIS A 235 15.46 20.78 -10.21
CA HIS A 235 14.37 20.10 -9.50
C HIS A 235 14.26 18.61 -9.83
N ASP A 236 14.28 18.29 -11.12
CA ASP A 236 14.07 16.94 -11.61
C ASP A 236 15.24 16.01 -11.25
N GLU A 237 16.46 16.56 -11.16
CA GLU A 237 17.65 15.84 -10.70
C GLU A 237 17.56 15.54 -9.19
N VAL A 238 17.21 16.54 -8.38
CA VAL A 238 17.02 16.37 -6.95
C VAL A 238 15.92 15.34 -6.66
N LEU A 239 14.76 15.44 -7.33
CA LEU A 239 13.68 14.48 -7.15
C LEU A 239 14.04 13.07 -7.63
N ALA A 240 14.81 12.93 -8.72
CA ALA A 240 15.29 11.63 -9.16
C ALA A 240 16.21 11.00 -8.10
N ALA A 241 17.11 11.79 -7.51
CA ALA A 241 17.97 11.35 -6.41
C ALA A 241 17.17 10.98 -5.16
N MET A 242 16.17 11.78 -4.77
CA MET A 242 15.27 11.49 -3.65
C MET A 242 14.52 10.17 -3.85
N LYS A 243 13.95 9.95 -5.03
CA LYS A 243 13.22 8.71 -5.36
C LYS A 243 14.13 7.50 -5.34
N LYS A 244 15.35 7.62 -5.86
CA LYS A 244 16.34 6.55 -5.84
C LYS A 244 16.71 6.16 -4.41
N GLU A 245 17.06 7.13 -3.57
CA GLU A 245 17.43 6.85 -2.18
C GLU A 245 16.25 6.26 -1.38
N ALA A 246 15.03 6.74 -1.61
CA ALA A 246 13.83 6.16 -1.01
C ALA A 246 13.61 4.71 -1.46
N ALA A 247 13.79 4.41 -2.75
CA ALA A 247 13.68 3.06 -3.30
C ALA A 247 14.77 2.13 -2.73
N ASP A 248 16.01 2.59 -2.66
CA ASP A 248 17.14 1.83 -2.10
C ASP A 248 16.92 1.53 -0.60
N SER A 249 16.43 2.51 0.16
CA SER A 249 16.07 2.33 1.57
C SER A 249 14.93 1.32 1.74
N HIS A 250 13.91 1.37 0.88
CA HIS A 250 12.79 0.44 0.90
C HIS A 250 13.22 -0.98 0.52
N ALA A 251 14.03 -1.13 -0.53
CA ALA A 251 14.59 -2.41 -0.94
C ALA A 251 15.40 -3.04 0.20
N SER A 252 16.25 -2.26 0.88
CA SER A 252 17.02 -2.75 2.03
C SER A 252 16.12 -3.24 3.19
N LYS A 253 15.01 -2.55 3.46
CA LYS A 253 14.03 -2.99 4.48
C LYS A 253 13.34 -4.28 4.08
N ILE A 254 12.96 -4.41 2.81
CA ILE A 254 12.39 -5.66 2.28
C ILE A 254 13.40 -6.80 2.46
N ASP A 255 14.67 -6.60 2.11
CA ASP A 255 15.70 -7.63 2.22
C ASP A 255 15.96 -8.07 3.68
N VAL A 256 15.84 -7.15 4.64
CA VAL A 256 15.92 -7.48 6.08
C VAL A 256 14.71 -8.33 6.48
N LEU A 257 13.50 -7.88 6.17
CA LEU A 257 12.28 -8.60 6.52
C LEU A 257 12.21 -9.99 5.86
N GLN A 258 12.67 -10.11 4.62
CA GLN A 258 12.74 -11.41 3.92
C GLN A 258 13.72 -12.38 4.59
N ARG A 259 14.85 -11.89 5.12
CA ARG A 259 15.78 -12.70 5.90
C ARG A 259 15.16 -13.15 7.22
N GLU A 260 14.51 -12.24 7.95
CA GLU A 260 13.80 -12.57 9.19
C GLU A 260 12.71 -13.62 8.96
N ILE A 261 11.90 -13.48 7.90
CA ILE A 261 10.90 -14.49 7.53
C ILE A 261 11.55 -15.85 7.26
N SER A 262 12.67 -15.87 6.53
CA SER A 262 13.38 -17.11 6.22
C SER A 262 13.93 -17.77 7.48
N GLU A 263 14.46 -16.99 8.42
CA GLU A 263 14.94 -17.47 9.72
C GLU A 263 13.79 -18.05 10.57
N LEU A 264 12.65 -17.36 10.63
CA LEU A 264 11.46 -17.84 11.33
C LEU A 264 10.90 -19.13 10.73
N GLN A 265 10.88 -19.25 9.40
CA GLN A 265 10.45 -20.49 8.72
C GLN A 265 11.38 -21.67 9.02
N MET A 266 12.69 -21.43 9.07
CA MET A 266 13.66 -22.46 9.48
C MET A 266 13.46 -22.86 10.94
N ALA A 267 13.26 -21.89 11.84
CA ALA A 267 12.99 -22.15 13.25
C ALA A 267 11.70 -22.94 13.45
N GLN A 268 10.63 -22.58 12.75
CA GLN A 268 9.35 -23.31 12.76
C GLN A 268 9.52 -24.73 12.25
N SER A 269 10.25 -24.92 11.14
CA SER A 269 10.52 -26.25 10.59
C SER A 269 11.33 -27.13 11.55
N ALA A 270 12.31 -26.54 12.25
CA ALA A 270 13.08 -27.23 13.27
C ALA A 270 12.20 -27.62 14.47
N HIS A 271 11.34 -26.71 14.93
CA HIS A 271 10.40 -26.95 16.02
C HIS A 271 9.42 -28.10 15.67
N LEU A 272 8.82 -28.08 14.48
CA LEU A 272 7.93 -29.14 14.01
C LEU A 272 8.65 -30.50 13.92
N LYS A 273 9.90 -30.52 13.43
CA LYS A 273 10.72 -31.75 13.42
C LYS A 273 11.00 -32.28 14.82
N VAL A 274 11.26 -31.40 15.79
CA VAL A 274 11.45 -31.79 17.19
C VAL A 274 10.15 -32.33 17.79
N LYS A 275 9.01 -31.68 17.49
CA LYS A 275 7.69 -32.14 17.92
C LYS A 275 7.36 -33.53 17.38
N ALA A 276 7.51 -33.73 16.07
CA ALA A 276 7.28 -35.02 15.41
C ALA A 276 8.18 -36.14 15.98
N LYS A 277 9.46 -35.85 16.28
CA LYS A 277 10.35 -36.83 16.94
C LYS A 277 9.91 -37.19 18.36
N LYS A 278 9.33 -36.24 19.10
CA LYS A 278 8.78 -36.51 20.43
C LYS A 278 7.52 -37.38 20.33
N GLU A 279 6.63 -37.07 19.39
CA GLU A 279 5.42 -37.86 19.09
C GLU A 279 5.79 -39.29 18.66
N GLU A 280 6.72 -39.47 17.71
CA GLU A 280 7.18 -40.80 17.25
C GLU A 280 7.87 -41.61 18.38
N LYS A 281 8.58 -40.94 19.29
CA LYS A 281 9.14 -41.58 20.49
C LYS A 281 8.05 -42.04 21.45
N HIS A 282 7.00 -41.24 21.62
CA HIS A 282 5.86 -41.57 22.46
C HIS A 282 5.07 -42.75 21.88
N GLU A 283 4.78 -42.75 20.57
CA GLU A 283 4.12 -43.86 19.89
C GLU A 283 4.91 -45.17 19.99
N ARG A 284 6.24 -45.13 19.80
CA ARG A 284 7.10 -46.32 20.00
C ARG A 284 7.04 -46.85 21.44
N MET A 285 7.01 -45.96 22.44
CA MET A 285 6.86 -46.37 23.84
C MET A 285 5.50 -47.02 24.13
N ILE A 286 4.45 -46.64 23.39
CA ILE A 286 3.12 -47.25 23.50
C ILE A 286 3.10 -48.63 22.82
N LEU A 287 3.68 -48.76 21.62
CA LEU A 287 3.71 -50.00 20.83
C LEU A 287 4.58 -51.12 21.43
N ASP A 288 5.68 -50.79 22.12
CA ASP A 288 6.57 -51.78 22.78
C ASP A 288 5.99 -52.35 24.09
N ARG A 289 4.80 -51.89 24.51
CA ARG A 289 4.12 -52.41 25.69
C ARG A 289 3.09 -53.47 25.27
N GLU A 290 3.45 -54.75 25.41
CA GLU A 290 2.47 -55.84 25.27
C GLU A 290 1.27 -55.58 26.21
N PRO A 291 0.01 -55.74 25.75
CA PRO A 291 -1.15 -55.56 26.60
C PRO A 291 -1.26 -56.75 27.55
N SER A 292 -0.62 -56.65 28.72
CA SER A 292 -1.00 -57.47 29.86
C SER A 292 -2.49 -57.26 30.14
N PRO A 293 -3.30 -58.31 30.34
CA PRO A 293 -4.69 -58.13 30.75
C PRO A 293 -4.69 -57.36 32.07
N LYS A 294 -5.16 -56.11 32.03
CA LYS A 294 -5.35 -55.32 33.24
C LYS A 294 -6.63 -55.83 33.89
N MET A 295 -6.48 -56.72 34.86
CA MET A 295 -7.56 -57.09 35.77
C MET A 295 -7.61 -56.02 36.88
N VAL A 296 -8.80 -55.49 37.16
CA VAL A 296 -9.06 -54.58 38.28
C VAL A 296 -10.13 -55.16 39.18
N GLN A 297 -10.14 -54.82 40.47
CA GLN A 297 -11.25 -55.23 41.35
C GLN A 297 -12.48 -54.37 41.09
N CYS A 298 -13.66 -54.97 41.31
CA CYS A 298 -14.93 -54.24 41.32
C CYS A 298 -14.89 -53.09 42.33
N SER A 299 -15.37 -51.91 41.93
CA SER A 299 -15.36 -50.69 42.73
C SER A 299 -16.34 -50.69 43.91
N LEU A 300 -17.40 -51.51 43.87
CA LEU A 300 -18.32 -51.68 45.01
C LEU A 300 -17.58 -52.22 46.24
N ASP A 301 -17.65 -51.46 47.34
CA ASP A 301 -17.02 -51.80 48.61
C ASP A 301 -17.44 -53.20 49.11
N GLY A 302 -16.45 -54.08 49.31
CA GLY A 302 -16.66 -55.45 49.78
C GLY A 302 -16.84 -56.50 48.68
N CYS A 303 -16.88 -56.10 47.40
CA CYS A 303 -16.85 -57.03 46.27
C CYS A 303 -15.39 -57.45 45.94
N ALA A 304 -15.12 -58.75 45.91
CA ALA A 304 -13.79 -59.28 45.58
C ALA A 304 -13.65 -59.75 44.12
N ASN A 305 -14.66 -59.52 43.28
CA ASN A 305 -14.63 -59.95 41.88
C ASN A 305 -13.64 -59.10 41.07
N GLU A 306 -12.92 -59.75 40.16
CA GLU A 306 -12.03 -59.08 39.21
C GLU A 306 -12.75 -58.83 37.88
N VAL A 307 -12.56 -57.64 37.33
CA VAL A 307 -13.09 -57.20 36.04
C VAL A 307 -11.93 -57.09 35.04
N ASN A 308 -12.12 -57.70 33.87
CA ASN A 308 -11.16 -57.65 32.79
C ASN A 308 -11.39 -56.38 31.95
N LEU A 309 -10.44 -55.45 31.96
CA LEU A 309 -10.54 -54.20 31.20
C LEU A 309 -10.49 -54.36 29.67
N LEU A 310 -10.29 -55.58 29.16
CA LEU A 310 -10.26 -55.90 27.73
C LEU A 310 -11.56 -56.55 27.21
N ALA A 311 -12.56 -56.74 28.08
CA ALA A 311 -13.87 -57.28 27.73
C ALA A 311 -14.97 -56.24 28.00
N ASP A 312 -16.20 -56.52 27.59
CA ASP A 312 -17.36 -55.69 27.91
C ASP A 312 -17.48 -55.57 29.44
N MET A 313 -17.43 -54.33 29.93
CA MET A 313 -17.35 -54.00 31.35
C MET A 313 -18.26 -52.81 31.64
N ILE A 314 -18.72 -52.72 32.88
CA ILE A 314 -19.58 -51.63 33.34
C ILE A 314 -18.70 -50.66 34.11
N GLU A 315 -18.73 -49.39 33.74
CA GLU A 315 -17.92 -48.37 34.40
C GLU A 315 -18.66 -47.04 34.46
N CYS A 316 -18.22 -46.17 35.36
CA CYS A 316 -18.73 -44.81 35.40
C CYS A 316 -18.17 -43.99 34.23
N ALA A 317 -19.07 -43.43 33.42
CA ALA A 317 -18.72 -42.63 32.25
C ALA A 317 -17.92 -41.34 32.59
N ILE A 318 -18.28 -40.64 33.68
CA ILE A 318 -17.56 -39.44 34.12
C ILE A 318 -16.13 -39.78 34.56
N CYS A 319 -15.95 -40.84 35.37
CA CYS A 319 -14.64 -41.32 35.77
C CYS A 319 -13.78 -41.82 34.59
N GLU A 320 -14.38 -42.49 33.59
CA GLU A 320 -13.68 -42.81 32.33
C GLU A 320 -13.20 -41.54 31.64
N TRP A 321 -14.09 -40.58 31.45
CA TRP A 321 -13.78 -39.33 30.76
C TRP A 321 -12.66 -38.56 31.46
N LEU A 322 -12.74 -38.40 32.78
CA LEU A 322 -11.69 -37.78 33.59
C LEU A 322 -10.36 -38.55 33.50
N HIS A 323 -10.40 -39.88 33.49
CA HIS A 323 -9.20 -40.70 33.32
C HIS A 323 -8.56 -40.53 31.93
N ARG A 324 -9.37 -40.50 30.86
CA ARG A 324 -8.93 -40.26 29.48
C ARG A 324 -8.35 -38.87 29.29
N LYS A 325 -8.84 -37.88 30.03
CA LYS A 325 -8.27 -36.54 30.09
C LYS A 325 -6.94 -36.46 30.83
N GLY A 326 -6.56 -37.51 31.58
CA GLY A 326 -5.30 -37.56 32.33
C GLY A 326 -5.47 -37.27 33.83
N GLY A 327 -6.69 -37.40 34.36
CA GLY A 327 -6.97 -37.27 35.79
C GLY A 327 -6.21 -38.28 36.64
N GLU A 328 -5.79 -37.85 37.83
CA GLU A 328 -5.11 -38.72 38.80
C GLU A 328 -6.05 -39.79 39.39
N ARG A 329 -7.37 -39.53 39.36
CA ARG A 329 -8.38 -40.49 39.81
C ARG A 329 -8.53 -41.61 38.77
N GLY A 330 -8.54 -42.84 39.25
CA GLY A 330 -8.65 -44.03 38.40
C GLY A 330 -10.05 -44.21 37.81
N ARG A 331 -10.19 -45.22 36.95
CA ARG A 331 -11.50 -45.67 36.44
C ARG A 331 -12.27 -46.38 37.55
N TYR A 332 -13.58 -46.15 37.60
CA TYR A 332 -14.51 -46.85 38.50
C TYR A 332 -15.27 -47.92 37.71
N VAL A 333 -15.08 -49.18 38.08
CA VAL A 333 -15.45 -50.34 37.26
C VAL A 333 -16.22 -51.36 38.09
N TYR A 334 -17.33 -51.87 37.56
CA TYR A 334 -18.24 -52.79 38.23
C TYR A 334 -18.28 -54.13 37.51
N CYS A 335 -18.42 -55.22 38.28
CA CYS A 335 -18.57 -56.56 37.72
C CYS A 335 -19.99 -56.87 37.21
N SER A 336 -20.99 -56.08 37.60
CA SER A 336 -22.38 -56.21 37.14
C SER A 336 -23.14 -54.89 37.26
N VAL A 337 -24.31 -54.81 36.62
CA VAL A 337 -25.16 -53.59 36.61
C VAL A 337 -25.71 -53.35 38.00
N GLU A 338 -26.06 -54.43 38.72
CA GLU A 338 -26.60 -54.32 40.07
C GLU A 338 -25.61 -53.67 41.05
N HIS A 339 -24.31 -53.96 40.89
CA HIS A 339 -23.27 -53.32 41.72
C HIS A 339 -23.05 -51.86 41.34
N ALA A 340 -23.20 -51.51 40.06
CA ALA A 340 -23.14 -50.12 39.63
C ALA A 340 -24.33 -49.34 40.18
N ASP A 341 -25.54 -49.90 40.11
CA ASP A 341 -26.77 -49.28 40.63
C ASP A 341 -26.74 -49.13 42.16
N GLU A 342 -26.20 -50.12 42.89
CA GLU A 342 -26.07 -50.05 44.35
C GLU A 342 -25.09 -48.95 44.79
N ASP A 343 -24.00 -48.74 44.04
CA ASP A 343 -22.95 -47.77 44.36
C ASP A 343 -23.22 -46.36 43.81
N PHE A 344 -24.04 -46.24 42.75
CA PHE A 344 -24.16 -45.02 41.93
C PHE A 344 -24.36 -43.74 42.75
N ASP A 345 -25.34 -43.75 43.65
CA ASP A 345 -25.72 -42.59 44.47
C ASP A 345 -24.60 -42.14 45.43
N GLU A 346 -23.82 -43.08 45.95
CA GLU A 346 -22.74 -42.80 46.89
C GLU A 346 -21.48 -42.39 46.13
N HIS A 347 -21.16 -43.12 45.05
CA HIS A 347 -20.07 -42.83 44.13
C HIS A 347 -20.18 -41.42 43.56
N ASP A 348 -21.34 -41.06 43.00
CA ASP A 348 -21.55 -39.77 42.36
C ASP A 348 -21.32 -38.61 43.35
N ARG A 349 -21.87 -38.71 44.57
CA ARG A 349 -21.71 -37.68 45.60
C ARG A 349 -20.25 -37.47 46.04
N HIS A 350 -19.45 -38.53 46.08
CA HIS A 350 -18.08 -38.47 46.59
C HIS A 350 -17.07 -38.18 45.48
N GLU A 351 -17.26 -38.76 44.31
CA GLU A 351 -16.28 -38.75 43.23
C GLU A 351 -16.53 -37.65 42.19
N HIS A 352 -17.79 -37.22 42.00
CA HIS A 352 -18.15 -36.17 41.03
C HIS A 352 -18.51 -34.84 41.68
N ALA A 353 -18.19 -34.66 42.97
CA ALA A 353 -18.44 -33.42 43.68
C ALA A 353 -17.86 -32.19 42.94
N CYS A 354 -18.69 -31.17 42.77
CA CYS A 354 -18.30 -29.89 42.18
C CYS A 354 -17.10 -29.29 42.94
N CYS A 355 -16.11 -28.77 42.21
CA CYS A 355 -14.88 -28.23 42.79
C CYS A 355 -15.13 -27.05 43.75
N MET A 356 -16.27 -26.37 43.61
CA MET A 356 -16.69 -25.27 44.48
C MET A 356 -17.29 -25.74 45.82
N GLY A 357 -17.45 -27.05 46.05
CA GLY A 357 -17.93 -27.63 47.30
C GLY A 357 -19.24 -27.00 47.78
N ASN A 358 -19.23 -26.46 49.00
CA ASN A 358 -20.41 -25.81 49.62
C ASN A 358 -20.89 -24.54 48.90
N ARG A 359 -20.13 -24.01 47.93
CA ARG A 359 -20.50 -22.86 47.10
C ARG A 359 -21.09 -23.26 45.75
N CYS A 360 -21.16 -24.57 45.46
CA CYS A 360 -21.90 -25.08 44.33
C CYS A 360 -23.37 -24.65 44.43
N ILE A 361 -23.93 -24.13 43.33
CA ILE A 361 -25.32 -23.65 43.31
C ILE A 361 -26.35 -24.78 43.50
N TYR A 362 -25.93 -26.04 43.30
CA TYR A 362 -26.75 -27.24 43.52
C TYR A 362 -26.42 -27.97 44.83
N TYR A 363 -25.50 -27.45 45.66
CA TYR A 363 -25.16 -28.10 46.94
C TYR A 363 -26.41 -28.33 47.83
N PRO A 364 -26.58 -29.51 48.45
CA PRO A 364 -25.64 -30.64 48.54
C PRO A 364 -25.74 -31.68 47.42
N GLN A 365 -26.50 -31.43 46.35
CA GLN A 365 -26.60 -32.32 45.20
C GLN A 365 -25.39 -32.13 44.26
N THR A 366 -25.02 -33.20 43.55
CA THR A 366 -23.88 -33.22 42.63
C THR A 366 -24.14 -32.49 41.30
N GLY A 367 -25.34 -31.92 41.12
CA GLY A 367 -25.73 -31.20 39.91
C GLY A 367 -27.24 -31.04 39.78
N PRO A 368 -27.72 -30.48 38.65
CA PRO A 368 -29.14 -30.43 38.34
C PRO A 368 -29.74 -31.85 38.27
N PRO A 369 -30.96 -32.10 38.81
CA PRO A 369 -31.57 -33.42 38.78
C PRO A 369 -31.84 -33.88 37.33
N GLY A 370 -31.27 -35.02 36.93
CA GLY A 370 -31.54 -35.65 35.63
C GLY A 370 -30.74 -35.12 34.43
N GLU A 371 -29.77 -34.23 34.65
CA GLU A 371 -28.91 -33.68 33.58
C GLU A 371 -27.42 -33.92 33.88
N THR A 372 -26.90 -35.07 33.43
CA THR A 372 -25.46 -35.39 33.51
C THR A 372 -24.64 -34.76 32.40
N ASP A 373 -25.28 -34.34 31.31
CA ASP A 373 -24.63 -33.84 30.10
C ASP A 373 -24.12 -32.38 30.23
N ALA A 374 -24.45 -31.73 31.35
CA ALA A 374 -24.02 -30.36 31.65
C ALA A 374 -22.70 -30.30 32.45
N VAL A 375 -22.19 -31.43 32.93
CA VAL A 375 -20.95 -31.51 33.71
C VAL A 375 -19.76 -31.13 32.81
N GLY A 376 -18.78 -30.39 33.35
CA GLY A 376 -17.61 -29.99 32.57
C GLY A 376 -16.39 -29.62 33.42
N ILE A 377 -15.23 -29.53 32.78
CA ILE A 377 -13.98 -29.11 33.42
C ILE A 377 -13.53 -27.74 32.90
N CYS A 378 -12.89 -26.94 33.76
CA CYS A 378 -12.28 -25.68 33.33
C CYS A 378 -11.13 -25.94 32.34
N GLU A 379 -11.24 -25.41 31.12
CA GLU A 379 -10.25 -25.61 30.05
C GLU A 379 -8.84 -25.10 30.41
N ASP A 380 -8.77 -24.00 31.16
CA ASP A 380 -7.49 -23.42 31.56
C ASP A 380 -6.80 -24.29 32.62
N CYS A 381 -7.58 -24.86 33.54
CA CYS A 381 -7.07 -25.83 34.49
C CYS A 381 -6.59 -27.10 33.78
N GLU A 382 -7.36 -27.61 32.82
CA GLU A 382 -7.02 -28.81 32.04
C GLU A 382 -5.65 -28.68 31.34
N LYS A 383 -5.36 -27.53 30.72
CA LYS A 383 -4.09 -27.26 30.03
C LYS A 383 -2.87 -27.34 30.95
N GLU A 384 -3.05 -27.13 32.25
CA GLU A 384 -2.02 -27.21 33.28
C GLU A 384 -2.09 -28.52 34.08
N GLU A 385 -2.72 -29.57 33.51
CA GLU A 385 -2.86 -30.91 34.10
C GLU A 385 -3.61 -30.90 35.45
N PHE A 386 -4.50 -29.92 35.67
CA PHE A 386 -5.34 -29.81 36.86
C PHE A 386 -6.82 -29.88 36.49
N TYR A 387 -7.60 -30.74 37.15
CA TYR A 387 -9.00 -30.98 36.77
C TYR A 387 -9.94 -30.38 37.80
N SER A 388 -10.57 -29.26 37.44
CA SER A 388 -11.61 -28.62 38.24
C SER A 388 -12.96 -28.90 37.62
N LEU A 389 -13.66 -29.89 38.19
CA LEU A 389 -14.98 -30.34 37.76
C LEU A 389 -16.06 -29.37 38.23
N PHE A 390 -16.96 -29.00 37.33
CA PHE A 390 -18.18 -28.24 37.59
C PHE A 390 -19.38 -29.08 37.21
N CYS A 391 -20.41 -29.05 38.04
CA CYS A 391 -21.63 -29.81 37.83
C CYS A 391 -22.51 -29.28 36.69
N SER A 392 -22.28 -28.05 36.24
CA SER A 392 -23.01 -27.39 35.14
C SER A 392 -22.26 -26.15 34.67
N GLU A 393 -22.53 -25.72 33.43
CA GLU A 393 -22.06 -24.45 32.88
C GLU A 393 -22.55 -23.25 33.70
N ASP A 394 -23.80 -23.29 34.18
CA ASP A 394 -24.36 -22.26 35.08
C ASP A 394 -23.58 -22.15 36.40
N CYS A 395 -23.23 -23.29 37.00
CA CYS A 395 -22.43 -23.31 38.23
C CYS A 395 -21.02 -22.75 37.97
N PHE A 396 -20.44 -23.03 36.81
CA PHE A 396 -19.13 -22.49 36.41
C PHE A 396 -19.17 -20.98 36.22
N HIS A 397 -20.10 -20.45 35.43
CA HIS A 397 -20.21 -19.00 35.23
C HIS A 397 -20.53 -18.25 36.52
N HIS A 398 -21.37 -18.81 37.39
CA HIS A 398 -21.66 -18.21 38.69
C HIS A 398 -20.41 -18.10 39.59
N ASN A 399 -19.50 -19.07 39.49
CA ASN A 399 -18.35 -19.19 40.38
C ASN A 399 -17.00 -18.88 39.71
N LEU A 400 -16.98 -18.41 38.46
CA LEU A 400 -15.76 -18.29 37.65
C LEU A 400 -14.70 -17.38 38.28
N ASP A 401 -15.12 -16.19 38.73
CA ASP A 401 -14.20 -15.23 39.34
C ASP A 401 -13.56 -15.80 40.62
N GLU A 402 -14.36 -16.48 41.44
CA GLU A 402 -13.90 -17.09 42.67
C GLU A 402 -13.01 -18.31 42.42
N HIS A 403 -13.36 -19.14 41.43
CA HIS A 403 -12.54 -20.25 40.98
C HIS A 403 -11.16 -19.77 40.54
N ARG A 404 -11.10 -18.64 39.80
CA ARG A 404 -9.82 -18.02 39.40
C ARG A 404 -9.02 -17.56 40.60
N GLU A 405 -9.64 -16.89 41.56
CA GLU A 405 -8.98 -16.45 42.79
C GLU A 405 -8.40 -17.64 43.58
N ILE A 406 -9.19 -18.70 43.77
CA ILE A 406 -8.80 -19.84 44.60
C ILE A 406 -7.78 -20.73 43.89
N TYR A 407 -8.02 -21.09 42.64
CA TYR A 407 -7.26 -22.11 41.92
C TYR A 407 -6.27 -21.53 40.92
N HIS A 408 -6.66 -20.53 40.12
CA HIS A 408 -5.76 -19.97 39.12
C HIS A 408 -4.64 -19.14 39.77
N GLU A 409 -4.93 -18.28 40.74
CA GLU A 409 -3.90 -17.47 41.39
C GLU A 409 -2.93 -18.32 42.23
N SER A 410 -3.45 -19.28 42.99
CA SER A 410 -2.63 -20.14 43.84
C SER A 410 -1.71 -21.07 43.05
N ARG A 411 -2.15 -21.52 41.87
CA ARG A 411 -1.40 -22.45 41.00
C ARG A 411 -0.73 -21.77 39.80
N ARG A 412 -0.91 -20.46 39.63
CA ARG A 412 -0.41 -19.65 38.50
C ARG A 412 -0.94 -20.12 37.13
N ILE A 413 -2.18 -20.56 37.08
CA ILE A 413 -2.88 -20.97 35.85
C ILE A 413 -3.33 -19.70 35.10
N PRO A 414 -3.07 -19.56 33.79
CA PRO A 414 -3.56 -18.42 33.01
C PRO A 414 -5.09 -18.38 32.94
N SER A 415 -5.71 -17.22 33.19
CA SER A 415 -7.16 -17.02 33.08
C SER A 415 -7.54 -16.48 31.70
N MET A 416 -7.56 -17.35 30.69
CA MET A 416 -7.72 -16.99 29.28
C MET A 416 -9.05 -17.48 28.69
N SER A 417 -9.67 -18.50 29.29
CA SER A 417 -10.92 -19.12 28.85
C SER A 417 -12.05 -18.84 29.84
N ASP A 418 -13.24 -18.58 29.29
CA ASP A 418 -14.51 -18.42 30.00
C ASP A 418 -15.46 -19.59 29.68
N THR A 419 -14.96 -20.74 29.22
CA THR A 419 -15.76 -21.92 28.83
C THR A 419 -15.35 -23.18 29.58
N LEU A 420 -16.29 -24.13 29.65
CA LEU A 420 -16.03 -25.50 30.10
C LEU A 420 -15.76 -26.42 28.91
N ASP A 421 -14.85 -27.37 29.11
CA ASP A 421 -14.85 -28.59 28.31
C ASP A 421 -15.89 -29.54 28.89
N LEU A 422 -17.01 -29.70 28.17
CA LEU A 422 -18.17 -30.47 28.62
C LEU A 422 -17.90 -31.97 28.53
N PHE A 423 -18.54 -32.72 29.41
CA PHE A 423 -18.49 -34.17 29.46
C PHE A 423 -18.90 -34.76 28.09
N GLN A 424 -18.08 -35.69 27.61
CA GLN A 424 -18.35 -36.45 26.40
C GLN A 424 -18.06 -37.94 26.65
N PRO A 425 -19.07 -38.82 26.56
CA PRO A 425 -18.84 -40.25 26.71
C PRO A 425 -17.90 -40.77 25.62
N ALA A 426 -17.20 -41.87 25.90
CA ALA A 426 -16.38 -42.53 24.88
C ALA A 426 -17.27 -43.05 23.73
N GLU A 427 -16.74 -43.03 22.50
CA GLU A 427 -17.51 -43.39 21.28
C GLU A 427 -18.03 -44.83 21.29
N ASP A 428 -17.40 -45.70 22.07
CA ASP A 428 -17.72 -47.12 22.25
C ASP A 428 -18.53 -47.42 23.53
N MET A 429 -18.90 -46.40 24.30
CA MET A 429 -19.67 -46.55 25.54
C MET A 429 -21.18 -46.42 25.29
N GLU A 430 -21.95 -47.43 25.69
CA GLU A 430 -23.40 -47.37 25.74
C GLU A 430 -23.85 -46.85 27.11
N ILE A 431 -24.49 -45.67 27.15
CA ILE A 431 -25.01 -45.09 28.39
C ILE A 431 -26.33 -45.77 28.75
N ILE A 432 -26.32 -46.50 29.86
CA ILE A 432 -27.51 -47.16 30.42
C ILE A 432 -28.14 -46.17 31.41
N SER A 433 -29.15 -45.40 30.97
CA SER A 433 -29.95 -44.54 31.85
C SER A 433 -31.18 -45.30 32.35
N GLN A 434 -31.44 -45.27 33.66
CA GLN A 434 -32.73 -45.68 34.20
C GLN A 434 -33.76 -44.57 33.92
N ASP A 435 -34.89 -44.93 33.31
CA ASP A 435 -36.09 -44.08 33.21
C ASP A 435 -36.77 -43.87 34.58
#